data_AF-A0A8B7Y1S8-F1
#
_entry.id   AF-A0A8B7Y1S8-F1
#
_cell.length_a   1.000
_cell.length_b   1.000
_cell.length_c   1.000
_cell.angle_alpha   90.00
_cell.angle_beta   90.00
_cell.angle_gamma   90.00
#
_symmetry.space_group_name_H-M   'P 1'
#
loop_
_entity.id
_entity.type
_entity.pdbx_description
1 polymer ?
#
loop_
_entity_poly.entity_id
_entity_poly.type
_entity_poly.pdbx_seq_one_letter_code
_entity_poly.pdbx_strand_id
1 'polypeptide(L)'
;MLPTGRSMVLSDVSLPGLSTGQHPVILEIGTEHHAGPIDLPDWLLPTFPEFKLDIPYLTASPSSDGAAKLLNYKSIIYTDSAILNAASRLQYNLNASAADMKVTDNSYKVDFNGHTFTANFESSGSYQSADKFPNFSAYVDIMSQTWFGSYQRYRKTCADHHYQFDTIQIRPASMTMQAAKGVLDINFPEGQIKTPDITKALGTVEVLAHFTISHPYDCLPN
;
A
#
# COMPACT_ATOMS: atom_id res chain seq x y z
N MET A 1 7.03 -5.60 16.26
CA MET A 1 8.02 -6.70 16.08
C MET A 1 7.32 -7.86 15.41
N LEU A 2 7.79 -8.30 14.24
CA LEU A 2 7.32 -9.55 13.66
C LEU A 2 7.74 -10.72 14.57
N PRO A 3 6.94 -11.78 14.71
CA PRO A 3 7.33 -12.94 15.50
C PRO A 3 8.61 -13.53 14.92
N THR A 4 9.70 -13.45 15.68
CA THR A 4 10.97 -14.11 15.33
C THR A 4 10.74 -15.63 15.24
N GLY A 5 11.13 -16.26 14.14
CA GLY A 5 11.14 -17.72 13.99
C GLY A 5 10.12 -18.34 13.03
N ARG A 6 9.37 -17.55 12.24
CA ARG A 6 8.55 -18.09 11.14
C ARG A 6 9.26 -17.96 9.81
N SER A 7 9.43 -19.08 9.10
CA SER A 7 9.81 -19.08 7.69
C SER A 7 8.63 -18.57 6.86
N MET A 8 8.91 -17.75 5.84
CA MET A 8 7.91 -17.20 4.93
C MET A 8 8.32 -17.50 3.50
N VAL A 9 7.33 -17.75 2.65
CA VAL A 9 7.56 -17.99 1.23
C VAL A 9 6.55 -17.20 0.40
N LEU A 10 7.01 -16.63 -0.71
CA LEU A 10 6.12 -16.14 -1.76
C LEU A 10 5.42 -17.36 -2.35
N SER A 11 4.09 -17.32 -2.36
CA SER A 11 3.24 -18.38 -2.92
C SER A 11 2.95 -18.07 -4.37
N ASP A 12 2.85 -19.12 -5.19
CA ASP A 12 2.41 -18.97 -6.57
C ASP A 12 1.05 -18.28 -6.64
N VAL A 13 0.94 -17.31 -7.54
CA VAL A 13 -0.26 -16.48 -7.64
C VAL A 13 -1.28 -17.17 -8.53
N SER A 14 -2.47 -17.44 -7.97
CA SER A 14 -3.63 -17.91 -8.74
C SER A 14 -4.56 -16.75 -9.06
N LEU A 15 -4.05 -15.73 -9.76
CA LEU A 15 -4.87 -14.66 -10.32
C LEU A 15 -5.00 -14.86 -11.84
N PRO A 16 -6.20 -14.70 -12.43
CA PRO A 16 -6.37 -14.74 -13.87
C PRO A 16 -5.40 -13.80 -14.59
N GLY A 17 -4.69 -14.32 -15.60
CA GLY A 17 -3.79 -13.51 -16.43
C GLY A 17 -2.35 -13.38 -15.93
N LEU A 18 -1.98 -14.03 -14.81
CA LEU A 18 -0.58 -14.04 -14.33
C LEU A 18 0.17 -15.31 -14.73
N SER A 19 1.42 -15.11 -15.11
CA SER A 19 2.40 -16.17 -15.33
C SER A 19 3.11 -16.54 -14.02
N THR A 20 3.69 -17.73 -13.98
CA THR A 20 4.53 -18.18 -12.86
C THR A 20 5.64 -17.16 -12.57
N GLY A 21 5.79 -16.78 -11.29
CA GLY A 21 6.76 -15.79 -10.82
C GLY A 21 6.31 -14.32 -10.91
N GLN A 22 5.11 -14.03 -11.40
CA GLN A 22 4.52 -12.69 -11.33
C GLN A 22 3.75 -12.53 -10.01
N HIS A 23 4.10 -11.50 -9.23
CA HIS A 23 3.43 -11.18 -7.97
C HIS A 23 2.90 -9.74 -8.01
N PRO A 24 1.61 -9.50 -7.71
CA PRO A 24 1.13 -8.15 -7.55
C PRO A 24 1.80 -7.51 -6.34
N VAL A 25 2.24 -6.27 -6.51
CA VAL A 25 2.70 -5.41 -5.44
C VAL A 25 1.88 -4.14 -5.58
N ILE A 26 1.17 -3.75 -4.52
CA ILE A 26 0.50 -2.45 -4.51
C ILE A 26 1.38 -1.50 -3.75
N LEU A 27 1.73 -0.44 -4.45
CA LEU A 27 2.49 0.66 -3.90
C LEU A 27 1.58 1.87 -3.96
N GLU A 28 1.19 2.35 -2.79
CA GLU A 28 0.35 3.53 -2.66
C GLU A 28 1.22 4.70 -2.24
N ILE A 29 1.22 5.75 -3.05
CA ILE A 29 1.72 7.06 -2.68
C ILE A 29 0.55 8.01 -2.78
N GLY A 30 0.13 8.49 -1.62
CA GLY A 30 -1.04 9.33 -1.49
C GLY A 30 -0.70 10.60 -0.74
N THR A 31 -1.52 11.62 -0.96
CA THR A 31 -1.65 12.69 0.02
C THR A 31 -2.91 12.40 0.82
N GLU A 32 -2.75 12.12 2.10
CA GLU A 32 -3.86 11.98 3.02
C GLU A 32 -4.42 13.38 3.27
N HIS A 33 -5.55 13.68 2.65
CA HIS A 33 -6.23 14.96 2.83
C HIS A 33 -7.15 14.90 4.03
N HIS A 34 -7.19 16.00 4.77
CA HIS A 34 -8.12 16.19 5.88
C HIS A 34 -8.02 15.09 6.96
N ALA A 35 -6.80 14.66 7.28
CA ALA A 35 -6.55 13.62 8.26
C ALA A 35 -6.88 14.09 9.67
N GLY A 36 -8.10 13.86 10.12
CA GLY A 36 -8.59 14.30 11.41
C GLY A 36 -10.09 14.09 11.55
N PRO A 37 -10.74 14.66 12.57
CA PRO A 37 -12.16 14.36 12.83
C PRO A 37 -13.01 14.87 11.68
N ILE A 38 -13.87 14.00 11.14
CA ILE A 38 -14.79 14.37 10.05
C ILE A 38 -15.72 15.53 10.44
N ASP A 39 -15.88 15.79 11.74
CA ASP A 39 -16.67 16.89 12.27
C ASP A 39 -15.88 18.22 12.38
N LEU A 40 -14.56 18.21 12.18
CA LEU A 40 -13.78 19.44 12.09
C LEU A 40 -13.86 20.01 10.66
N PRO A 41 -13.91 21.34 10.53
CA PRO A 41 -13.77 21.99 9.23
C PRO A 41 -12.47 21.60 8.52
N ASP A 42 -12.55 21.35 7.21
CA ASP A 42 -11.44 20.98 6.30
C ASP A 42 -10.15 21.80 6.51
N TRP A 43 -10.26 23.10 6.78
CA TRP A 43 -9.10 23.99 6.97
C TRP A 43 -8.33 23.76 8.28
N LEU A 44 -8.89 23.02 9.25
CA LEU A 44 -8.23 22.57 10.47
C LEU A 44 -7.64 21.17 10.34
N LEU A 45 -7.98 20.47 9.26
CA LEU A 45 -7.61 19.08 9.08
C LEU A 45 -6.26 19.00 8.33
N PRO A 46 -5.23 18.42 8.95
CA PRO A 46 -3.91 18.36 8.34
C PRO A 46 -3.93 17.48 7.09
N THR A 47 -3.03 17.79 6.17
CA THR A 47 -2.79 17.02 4.97
C THR A 47 -1.35 16.53 5.01
N PHE A 48 -1.11 15.24 4.79
CA PHE A 48 0.25 14.69 4.78
C PHE A 48 0.46 13.63 3.68
N PRO A 49 1.60 13.65 2.98
CA PRO A 49 2.07 12.56 2.15
C PRO A 49 2.25 11.24 2.92
N GLU A 50 1.81 10.15 2.31
CA GLU A 50 1.93 8.79 2.83
C GLU A 50 2.52 7.85 1.78
N PHE A 51 3.40 6.94 2.22
CA PHE A 51 3.81 5.76 1.46
C PHE A 51 3.30 4.48 2.13
N LYS A 52 2.64 3.62 1.35
CA LYS A 52 2.28 2.25 1.75
C LYS A 52 2.76 1.26 0.69
N LEU A 53 3.15 0.08 1.14
CA LEU A 53 3.49 -1.05 0.29
C LEU A 53 2.76 -2.29 0.81
N ASP A 54 1.97 -2.90 -0.07
CA ASP A 54 1.26 -4.16 0.18
C ASP A 54 1.86 -5.26 -0.69
N ILE A 55 2.34 -6.31 -0.01
CA ILE A 55 2.89 -7.52 -0.64
C ILE A 55 1.92 -8.68 -0.36
N PRO A 56 0.95 -8.92 -1.24
CA PRO A 56 0.11 -10.11 -1.16
C PRO A 56 0.87 -11.39 -1.51
N TYR A 57 0.27 -12.52 -1.15
CA TYR A 57 0.75 -13.88 -1.47
C TYR A 57 2.00 -14.33 -0.72
N LEU A 58 2.35 -13.69 0.39
CA LEU A 58 3.26 -14.25 1.39
C LEU A 58 2.50 -15.24 2.27
N THR A 59 2.96 -16.48 2.35
CA THR A 59 2.42 -17.44 3.31
C THR A 59 3.42 -17.68 4.43
N ALA A 60 2.93 -17.79 5.66
CA ALA A 60 3.72 -18.44 6.69
C ALA A 60 3.95 -19.89 6.24
N SER A 61 5.21 -20.34 6.24
CA SER A 61 5.50 -21.76 6.12
C SER A 61 4.64 -22.49 7.15
N PRO A 62 3.93 -23.57 6.77
CA PRO A 62 3.03 -24.25 7.68
C PRO A 62 3.83 -24.68 8.91
N SER A 63 3.45 -24.15 10.08
CA SER A 63 3.78 -24.83 11.32
C SER A 63 3.04 -26.17 11.35
N SER A 64 3.46 -27.07 12.24
CA SER A 64 2.99 -28.46 12.41
C SER A 64 1.46 -28.70 12.42
N ASP A 65 0.67 -27.63 12.41
CA ASP A 65 -0.77 -27.48 12.45
C ASP A 65 -1.44 -27.25 11.06
N GLY A 66 -0.67 -27.30 9.95
CA GLY A 66 -1.16 -27.89 8.69
C GLY A 66 -1.87 -26.99 7.66
N ALA A 67 -1.95 -25.66 7.84
CA ALA A 67 -2.44 -24.77 6.77
C ALA A 67 -1.56 -23.54 6.57
N ALA A 68 -1.13 -23.32 5.32
CA ALA A 68 -0.46 -22.09 4.92
C ALA A 68 -1.46 -20.92 5.00
N LYS A 69 -1.15 -19.93 5.84
CA LYS A 69 -1.99 -18.73 5.99
C LYS A 69 -1.41 -17.60 5.16
N LEU A 70 -2.25 -17.00 4.31
CA LEU A 70 -1.93 -15.76 3.60
C LEU A 70 -1.71 -14.62 4.60
N LEU A 71 -0.57 -13.94 4.47
CA LEU A 71 -0.17 -12.79 5.26
C LEU A 71 -0.08 -11.58 4.34
N ASN A 72 -0.69 -10.47 4.76
CA ASN A 72 -0.41 -9.15 4.18
C ASN A 72 0.60 -8.45 5.08
N TYR A 73 1.63 -7.88 4.48
CA TYR A 73 2.58 -6.99 5.13
C TYR A 73 2.43 -5.59 4.56
N LYS A 74 1.81 -4.71 5.35
CA LYS A 74 1.92 -3.26 5.21
C LYS A 74 3.13 -2.83 6.03
N SER A 75 4.32 -2.93 5.43
CA SER A 75 5.55 -2.97 6.21
C SER A 75 5.76 -1.67 7.00
N ILE A 76 5.60 -0.50 6.38
CA ILE A 76 5.81 0.79 7.04
C ILE A 76 4.95 1.86 6.36
N ILE A 77 4.28 2.70 7.15
CA ILE A 77 3.65 3.94 6.70
C ILE A 77 4.65 5.06 6.95
N TYR A 78 5.25 5.61 5.89
CA TYR A 78 6.17 6.75 6.00
C TYR A 78 5.41 8.05 5.72
N THR A 79 5.67 9.06 6.55
CA THR A 79 5.01 10.36 6.49
C THR A 79 6.08 11.45 6.62
N ASP A 80 5.95 12.52 5.85
CA ASP A 80 6.88 13.67 5.85
C ASP A 80 6.88 14.47 7.17
N SER A 81 5.89 14.28 8.04
CA SER A 81 5.74 15.00 9.30
C SER A 81 5.52 14.08 10.51
N ALA A 82 6.52 14.01 11.40
CA ALA A 82 6.46 13.26 12.65
C ALA A 82 5.37 13.77 13.62
N ILE A 83 5.05 15.07 13.58
CA ILE A 83 4.02 15.68 14.42
C ILE A 83 2.62 15.27 13.94
N LEU A 84 2.39 15.30 12.62
CA LEU A 84 1.11 14.89 12.05
C LEU A 84 0.87 13.39 12.24
N ASN A 85 1.92 12.58 12.12
CA ASN A 85 1.88 11.16 12.43
C ASN A 85 1.47 10.90 13.88
N ALA A 86 2.10 11.57 14.85
CA ALA A 86 1.76 11.44 16.25
C ALA A 86 0.32 11.87 16.56
N ALA A 87 -0.16 12.95 15.94
CA ALA A 87 -1.54 13.42 16.08
C ALA A 87 -2.54 12.40 15.51
N SER A 88 -2.30 11.91 14.29
CA SER A 88 -3.11 10.87 13.64
C SER A 88 -3.13 9.56 14.43
N ARG A 89 -2.01 9.17 15.04
CA ARG A 89 -1.95 8.02 15.94
C ARG A 89 -2.73 8.24 17.23
N LEU A 90 -2.64 9.41 17.84
CA LEU A 90 -3.37 9.73 19.07
C LEU A 90 -4.88 9.78 18.83
N GLN A 91 -5.32 10.28 17.67
CA GLN A 91 -6.72 10.54 17.38
C GLN A 91 -7.44 9.38 16.67
N TYR A 92 -6.75 8.64 15.78
CA TYR A 92 -7.32 7.56 14.96
C TYR A 92 -6.72 6.19 15.23
N ASN A 93 -5.76 6.10 16.16
CA ASN A 93 -4.94 4.90 16.36
C ASN A 93 -4.30 4.41 15.05
N LEU A 94 -4.02 5.33 14.12
CA LEU A 94 -3.34 5.02 12.87
C LEU A 94 -1.92 4.56 13.23
N ASN A 95 -1.60 3.32 12.84
CA ASN A 95 -0.36 2.66 13.17
C ASN A 95 0.72 3.02 12.15
N ALA A 96 1.14 4.28 12.12
CA ALA A 96 2.20 4.78 11.24
C ALA A 96 3.47 5.10 12.03
N SER A 97 4.65 4.89 11.43
CA SER A 97 5.95 5.22 12.03
C SER A 97 6.65 6.24 11.13
N ALA A 98 7.09 7.38 11.67
CA ALA A 98 7.70 8.43 10.86
C ALA A 98 9.11 8.03 10.36
N ALA A 99 9.37 8.17 9.06
CA ALA A 99 10.72 8.25 8.49
C ALA A 99 10.76 9.32 7.39
N ASP A 100 11.97 9.78 7.05
CA ASP A 100 12.19 10.82 6.03
C ASP A 100 11.85 10.27 4.65
N MET A 101 10.81 10.83 4.05
CA MET A 101 10.39 10.57 2.68
C MET A 101 10.54 11.85 1.88
N LYS A 102 11.23 11.74 0.75
CA LYS A 102 11.36 12.83 -0.23
C LYS A 102 10.57 12.44 -1.46
N VAL A 103 9.70 13.35 -1.91
CA VAL A 103 8.82 13.15 -3.07
C VAL A 103 9.06 14.27 -4.06
N THR A 104 9.09 13.91 -5.33
CA THR A 104 9.00 14.80 -6.47
C THR A 104 7.89 14.32 -7.40
N ASP A 105 7.58 15.07 -8.45
CA ASP A 105 6.55 14.71 -9.44
C ASP A 105 6.77 13.33 -10.09
N ASN A 106 8.02 12.85 -10.11
CA ASN A 106 8.43 11.66 -10.86
C ASN A 106 9.29 10.69 -10.05
N SER A 107 9.57 10.98 -8.78
CA SER A 107 10.42 10.12 -7.98
C SER A 107 10.11 10.23 -6.51
N TYR A 108 10.51 9.23 -5.76
CA TYR A 108 10.48 9.29 -4.32
C TYR A 108 11.59 8.43 -3.74
N LYS A 109 12.01 8.87 -2.55
CA LYS A 109 13.11 8.28 -1.80
C LYS A 109 12.68 8.14 -0.35
N VAL A 110 12.87 6.94 0.18
CA VAL A 110 12.68 6.64 1.59
C VAL A 110 14.03 6.21 2.15
N ASP A 111 14.48 6.88 3.21
CA ASP A 111 15.68 6.51 3.95
C ASP A 111 15.28 5.95 5.31
N PHE A 112 15.63 4.70 5.58
CA PHE A 112 15.30 4.00 6.83
C PHE A 112 16.50 3.18 7.33
N ASN A 113 16.92 3.42 8.58
CA ASN A 113 18.03 2.72 9.25
C ASN A 113 19.33 2.63 8.41
N GLY A 114 19.66 3.69 7.66
CA GLY A 114 20.86 3.74 6.82
C GLY A 114 20.72 3.01 5.47
N HIS A 115 19.52 2.53 5.15
CA HIS A 115 19.19 1.92 3.87
C HIS A 115 18.20 2.78 3.09
N THR A 116 18.21 2.65 1.77
CA THR A 116 17.42 3.50 0.86
C THR A 116 16.52 2.68 -0.05
N PHE A 117 15.27 3.12 -0.16
CA PHE A 117 14.35 2.75 -1.23
C PHE A 117 14.16 3.95 -2.15
N THR A 118 14.24 3.72 -3.45
CA THR A 118 13.89 4.73 -4.46
C THR A 118 12.95 4.13 -5.46
N ALA A 119 12.02 4.93 -5.96
CA ALA A 119 11.31 4.57 -7.16
C ALA A 119 10.98 5.80 -8.00
N ASN A 120 11.02 5.58 -9.31
CA ASN A 120 10.88 6.60 -10.33
C ASN A 120 9.75 6.19 -11.26
N PHE A 121 8.93 7.16 -11.64
CA PHE A 121 7.78 6.96 -12.49
C PHE A 121 7.86 7.82 -13.75
N GLU A 122 7.41 7.24 -14.85
CA GLU A 122 7.19 7.95 -16.10
C GLU A 122 5.72 7.79 -16.47
N SER A 123 4.91 8.76 -16.05
CA SER A 123 3.50 8.84 -16.39
C SER A 123 3.33 9.36 -17.81
N SER A 124 2.36 8.81 -18.54
CA SER A 124 2.05 9.19 -19.91
C SER A 124 0.57 9.52 -20.06
N GLY A 125 0.28 10.55 -20.87
CA GLY A 125 -1.09 10.99 -21.11
C GLY A 125 -1.74 11.73 -19.94
N SER A 126 -3.03 12.01 -20.10
CA SER A 126 -3.88 12.63 -19.08
C SER A 126 -4.59 11.57 -18.24
N TYR A 127 -5.03 11.94 -17.04
CA TYR A 127 -5.96 11.12 -16.27
C TYR A 127 -7.25 10.86 -17.06
N GLN A 128 -7.73 9.62 -17.02
CA GLN A 128 -8.99 9.20 -17.61
C GLN A 128 -9.68 8.20 -16.67
N SER A 129 -11.00 8.07 -16.80
CA SER A 129 -11.77 7.07 -16.06
C SER A 129 -11.17 5.66 -16.22
N ALA A 130 -11.07 4.92 -15.12
CA ALA A 130 -10.36 3.66 -15.06
C ALA A 130 -10.99 2.54 -15.92
N ASP A 131 -12.30 2.62 -16.16
CA ASP A 131 -13.06 1.72 -17.05
C ASP A 131 -12.55 1.69 -18.50
N LYS A 132 -11.81 2.72 -18.93
CA LYS A 132 -11.17 2.77 -20.25
C LYS A 132 -9.96 1.86 -20.40
N PHE A 133 -9.46 1.27 -19.31
CA PHE A 133 -8.28 0.43 -19.30
C PHE A 133 -8.67 -1.02 -18.98
N PRO A 134 -8.71 -1.92 -19.97
CA PRO A 134 -9.19 -3.29 -19.76
C PRO A 134 -8.43 -4.07 -18.67
N ASN A 135 -7.14 -3.78 -18.51
CA ASN A 135 -6.30 -4.42 -17.50
C ASN A 135 -6.49 -3.85 -16.08
N PHE A 136 -7.25 -2.75 -15.91
CA PHE A 136 -7.52 -2.18 -14.61
C PHE A 136 -8.45 -3.06 -13.75
N SER A 137 -9.26 -3.92 -14.37
CA SER A 137 -10.08 -4.91 -13.65
C SER A 137 -9.26 -5.81 -12.73
N ALA A 138 -8.02 -6.16 -13.11
CA ALA A 138 -7.12 -6.94 -12.26
C ALA A 138 -6.78 -6.21 -10.95
N TYR A 139 -6.70 -4.88 -10.97
CA TYR A 139 -6.51 -4.08 -9.77
C TYR A 139 -7.77 -4.07 -8.90
N VAL A 140 -8.96 -3.96 -9.50
CA VAL A 140 -10.22 -4.08 -8.75
C VAL A 140 -10.32 -5.46 -8.09
N ASP A 141 -9.98 -6.52 -8.82
CA ASP A 141 -9.96 -7.89 -8.28
C ASP A 141 -8.99 -8.00 -7.10
N ILE A 142 -7.78 -7.47 -7.25
CA ILE A 142 -6.79 -7.40 -6.17
C ILE A 142 -7.33 -6.63 -4.96
N MET A 143 -7.93 -5.47 -5.18
CA MET A 143 -8.41 -4.60 -4.11
C MET A 143 -9.65 -5.16 -3.40
N SER A 144 -10.42 -6.02 -4.07
CA SER A 144 -11.53 -6.75 -3.47
C SER A 144 -11.11 -7.92 -2.58
N GLN A 145 -9.82 -8.29 -2.59
CA GLN A 145 -9.36 -9.44 -1.83
C GLN A 145 -9.35 -9.15 -0.32
N THR A 146 -9.68 -10.16 0.48
CA THR A 146 -9.74 -10.07 1.96
C THR A 146 -8.41 -9.65 2.62
N TRP A 147 -7.30 -9.77 1.89
CA TRP A 147 -5.98 -9.33 2.34
C TRP A 147 -5.69 -7.85 2.05
N PHE A 148 -6.31 -7.24 1.03
CA PHE A 148 -6.07 -5.86 0.61
C PHE A 148 -6.72 -4.85 1.57
N GLY A 149 -7.89 -5.21 2.10
CA GLY A 149 -8.60 -4.39 3.08
C GLY A 149 -10.08 -4.69 3.13
N SER A 150 -10.47 -5.58 4.05
CA SER A 150 -11.66 -5.54 4.91
C SER A 150 -12.08 -6.94 5.37
N TYR A 151 -12.36 -7.04 6.67
CA TYR A 151 -12.78 -8.18 7.48
C TYR A 151 -11.75 -9.31 7.74
N GLN A 152 -10.84 -9.06 8.69
CA GLN A 152 -10.39 -10.11 9.61
C GLN A 152 -11.02 -9.88 10.98
N ARG A 153 -11.93 -10.78 11.38
CA ARG A 153 -12.62 -10.87 12.68
C ARG A 153 -11.72 -10.80 13.93
N TYR A 154 -10.39 -10.76 13.75
CA TYR A 154 -9.38 -10.85 14.81
C TYR A 154 -8.25 -9.81 14.72
N ARG A 155 -8.30 -8.83 13.80
CA ARG A 155 -7.38 -7.67 13.84
C ARG A 155 -8.18 -6.39 13.59
N LYS A 156 -8.33 -5.60 14.65
CA LYS A 156 -8.99 -4.29 14.63
C LYS A 156 -8.03 -3.26 14.03
N THR A 157 -8.16 -2.94 12.75
CA THR A 157 -7.74 -1.62 12.24
C THR A 157 -8.85 -0.65 12.66
N CYS A 158 -8.51 0.36 13.46
CA CYS A 158 -9.53 1.23 14.07
C CYS A 158 -10.09 2.28 13.08
N ALA A 159 -9.47 2.43 11.91
CA ALA A 159 -9.93 3.27 10.81
C ALA A 159 -9.54 2.60 9.47
N ASP A 160 -10.48 2.47 8.55
CA ASP A 160 -10.29 1.88 7.22
C ASP A 160 -10.53 2.94 6.12
N HIS A 161 -9.71 2.89 5.05
CA HIS A 161 -9.94 3.68 3.83
C HIS A 161 -11.04 3.02 3.00
N HIS A 162 -12.05 3.80 2.64
CA HIS A 162 -13.12 3.42 1.74
C HIS A 162 -12.93 4.15 0.41
N TYR A 163 -12.25 3.50 -0.55
CA TYR A 163 -12.03 4.04 -1.88
C TYR A 163 -13.33 4.00 -2.72
N GLN A 164 -13.63 5.09 -3.41
CA GLN A 164 -14.74 5.19 -4.36
C GLN A 164 -14.27 4.77 -5.76
N PHE A 165 -14.22 3.46 -6.00
CA PHE A 165 -13.64 2.86 -7.22
C PHE A 165 -14.28 3.34 -8.53
N ASP A 166 -15.56 3.67 -8.50
CA ASP A 166 -16.34 4.17 -9.64
C ASP A 166 -15.93 5.57 -10.09
N THR A 167 -15.27 6.34 -9.22
CA THR A 167 -14.79 7.70 -9.52
C THR A 167 -13.31 7.75 -9.87
N ILE A 168 -12.61 6.60 -9.86
CA ILE A 168 -11.17 6.56 -10.07
C ILE A 168 -10.81 7.02 -11.48
N GLN A 169 -9.86 7.94 -11.52
CA GLN A 169 -9.15 8.28 -12.73
C GLN A 169 -7.73 7.74 -12.67
N ILE A 170 -7.24 7.19 -13.77
CA ILE A 170 -5.87 6.72 -13.88
C ILE A 170 -5.19 7.33 -15.09
N ARG A 171 -3.87 7.41 -15.04
CA ARG A 171 -3.01 7.55 -16.22
C ARG A 171 -1.97 6.43 -16.25
N PRO A 172 -1.65 5.88 -17.43
CA PRO A 172 -0.59 4.89 -17.56
C PRO A 172 0.74 5.44 -17.06
N ALA A 173 1.48 4.64 -16.30
CA ALA A 173 2.81 5.00 -15.85
C ALA A 173 3.73 3.78 -15.92
N SER A 174 4.99 3.96 -16.29
CA SER A 174 6.00 2.93 -16.06
C SER A 174 6.77 3.25 -14.79
N MET A 175 7.29 2.23 -14.11
CA MET A 175 8.02 2.43 -12.86
C MET A 175 9.30 1.60 -12.81
N THR A 176 10.33 2.21 -12.23
CA THR A 176 11.56 1.53 -11.83
C THR A 176 11.75 1.74 -10.33
N MET A 177 11.75 0.64 -9.58
CA MET A 177 12.01 0.60 -8.14
C MET A 177 13.39 0.03 -7.86
N GLN A 178 14.03 0.51 -6.81
CA GLN A 178 15.27 -0.02 -6.28
C GLN A 178 15.17 -0.05 -4.76
N ALA A 179 15.27 -1.24 -4.18
CA ALA A 179 15.25 -1.45 -2.73
C ALA A 179 16.58 -2.02 -2.26
N ALA A 180 17.20 -1.37 -1.27
CA ALA A 180 18.25 -2.00 -0.48
C ALA A 180 17.64 -2.95 0.56
N LYS A 181 18.38 -4.00 0.92
CA LYS A 181 18.03 -4.89 2.03
C LYS A 181 17.76 -4.08 3.30
N GLY A 182 16.64 -4.33 3.96
CA GLY A 182 16.32 -3.73 5.26
C GLY A 182 15.47 -2.46 5.23
N VAL A 183 15.13 -1.93 4.05
CA VAL A 183 14.16 -0.81 3.92
C VAL A 183 12.73 -1.32 3.82
N LEU A 184 12.55 -2.41 3.08
CA LEU A 184 11.30 -3.11 2.89
C LEU A 184 11.33 -4.44 3.63
N ASP A 185 10.21 -5.17 3.61
CA ASP A 185 10.14 -6.50 4.20
C ASP A 185 11.26 -7.42 3.69
N ILE A 186 11.75 -8.33 4.54
CA ILE A 186 12.83 -9.27 4.18
C ILE A 186 12.48 -10.16 2.99
N ASN A 187 11.18 -10.32 2.68
CA ASN A 187 10.72 -11.10 1.54
C ASN A 187 10.56 -10.26 0.26
N PHE A 188 10.73 -8.95 0.33
CA PHE A 188 10.72 -8.13 -0.88
C PHE A 188 12.02 -8.34 -1.65
N PRO A 189 11.98 -8.51 -2.99
CA PRO A 189 13.19 -8.70 -3.78
C PRO A 189 14.16 -7.53 -3.60
N GLU A 190 15.40 -7.84 -3.26
CA GLU A 190 16.49 -6.88 -3.32
C GLU A 190 16.82 -6.58 -4.79
N GLY A 191 17.19 -5.34 -5.09
CA GLY A 191 17.60 -4.95 -6.44
C GLY A 191 16.58 -4.08 -7.18
N GLN A 192 16.76 -4.03 -8.49
CA GLN A 192 15.96 -3.20 -9.38
C GLN A 192 14.76 -3.99 -9.90
N ILE A 193 13.56 -3.46 -9.68
CA ILE A 193 12.31 -3.98 -10.25
C ILE A 193 11.81 -2.96 -11.27
N LYS A 194 11.45 -3.42 -12.46
CA LYS A 194 10.85 -2.59 -13.50
C LYS A 194 9.47 -3.11 -13.85
N THR A 195 8.51 -2.22 -13.88
CA THR A 195 7.14 -2.52 -14.27
C THR A 195 6.76 -1.67 -15.49
N PRO A 196 6.21 -2.30 -16.54
CA PRO A 196 5.67 -1.56 -17.68
C PRO A 196 4.39 -0.83 -17.25
N ASP A 197 3.79 -0.06 -18.15
CA ASP A 197 2.49 0.55 -17.90
C ASP A 197 1.31 -0.44 -17.97
N ILE A 198 0.12 0.06 -17.69
CA ILE A 198 -1.16 -0.67 -17.70
C ILE A 198 -1.51 -1.36 -19.02
N THR A 199 -0.75 -1.19 -20.10
CA THR A 199 -0.91 -2.01 -21.32
C THR A 199 -0.60 -3.49 -21.07
N LYS A 200 0.08 -3.80 -19.98
CA LYS A 200 0.26 -5.16 -19.45
C LYS A 200 -0.59 -5.37 -18.19
N ALA A 201 -1.01 -6.62 -17.96
CA ALA A 201 -1.62 -6.99 -16.70
C ALA A 201 -0.66 -6.68 -15.54
N LEU A 202 -1.17 -6.06 -14.48
CA LEU A 202 -0.39 -5.56 -13.33
C LEU A 202 0.73 -4.57 -13.69
N GLY A 203 0.65 -3.92 -14.86
CA GLY A 203 1.52 -2.82 -15.20
C GLY A 203 1.12 -1.54 -14.47
N THR A 204 2.10 -0.69 -14.17
CA THR A 204 1.95 0.46 -13.28
C THR A 204 0.93 1.48 -13.81
N VAL A 205 0.25 2.09 -12.85
CA VAL A 205 -0.72 3.16 -13.04
C VAL A 205 -0.47 4.21 -11.99
N GLU A 206 -0.70 5.46 -12.35
CA GLU A 206 -0.90 6.51 -11.37
C GLU A 206 -2.40 6.74 -11.21
N VAL A 207 -2.85 6.75 -9.96
CA VAL A 207 -4.27 6.70 -9.60
C VAL A 207 -4.62 8.00 -8.89
N LEU A 208 -5.65 8.67 -9.39
CA LEU A 208 -6.38 9.71 -8.68
C LEU A 208 -7.68 9.09 -8.17
N ALA A 209 -7.78 8.94 -6.85
CA ALA A 209 -8.94 8.34 -6.20
C ALA A 209 -9.45 9.24 -5.08
N HIS A 210 -10.77 9.23 -4.89
CA HIS A 210 -11.41 9.78 -3.71
C HIS A 210 -11.61 8.63 -2.72
N PHE A 211 -11.30 8.88 -1.45
CA PHE A 211 -11.58 7.93 -0.38
C PHE A 211 -12.13 8.67 0.83
N THR A 212 -12.84 7.93 1.67
CA THR A 212 -13.22 8.37 3.00
C THR A 212 -12.56 7.48 4.04
N ILE A 213 -12.30 8.03 5.22
CA ILE A 213 -11.85 7.26 6.38
C ILE A 213 -13.07 6.98 7.25
N SER A 214 -13.27 5.73 7.68
CA SER A 214 -14.29 5.45 8.70
C SER A 214 -13.96 6.13 10.04
N HIS A 215 -14.98 6.49 10.81
CA HIS A 215 -14.80 6.95 12.19
C HIS A 215 -14.03 5.92 13.02
N PRO A 216 -13.19 6.35 13.98
CA PRO A 216 -12.56 5.44 14.91
C PRO A 216 -13.63 4.69 15.69
N TYR A 217 -13.73 3.37 15.49
CA TYR A 217 -14.57 2.52 16.33
C TYR A 217 -13.84 2.18 17.63
N ASP A 218 -14.59 2.02 18.73
CA ASP A 218 -14.03 1.60 20.03
C ASP A 218 -13.27 0.27 19.89
N CYS A 219 -11.96 0.40 19.86
CA CYS A 219 -11.03 -0.71 19.91
C CYS A 219 -10.94 -1.20 21.35
N LEU A 220 -12.01 -1.82 21.85
CA LEU A 220 -11.99 -2.42 23.19
C LEU A 220 -10.81 -3.41 23.28
N PRO A 221 -9.94 -3.27 24.29
CA PRO A 221 -8.82 -4.17 24.50
C PRO A 221 -9.35 -5.53 24.94
N ASN A 222 -9.00 -6.58 24.21
CA ASN A 222 -9.02 -7.95 24.74
C ASN A 222 -7.60 -8.50 24.65
#